data_AF-A0A7W6H9G3-F1
#
_entry.id   AF-A0A7W6H9G3-F1
#
_cell.length_a   1.000
_cell.length_b   1.000
_cell.length_c   1.000
_cell.angle_alpha   90.00
_cell.angle_beta   90.00
_cell.angle_gamma   90.00
#
_symmetry.space_group_name_H-M   'P 1'
#
loop_
_entity.id
_entity.type
_entity.pdbx_description
1 polymer ?
#
loop_
_entity_poly.entity_id
_entity_poly.type
_entity_poly.pdbx_seq_one_letter_code
_entity_poly.pdbx_strand_id
1 'polypeptide(L)'
;MIGFAERYAETFAREGGALQTQWTSFAFQLADALAAKTGQAWMPAHPEEAHSASHYATYSLVREDGFRLRIASHGKQAVASMDVPRVRGHVVHDRAAPQPFIRRRTPHVFDPAKPLADIAAELIANVVTPCEPDFQRQIVAENRRLETADRLARASAALAEVAGPGVSDPRDNDGRSHVLHDGTVFGRIRLSRGGSSSLELNGLDHETVIAIAALVKARQAAAA
;
A
#
# COMPACT_ATOMS: atom_id res chain seq x y z
N MET A 1 -29.76 11.80 -41.28
CA MET A 1 -29.57 12.77 -40.18
C MET A 1 -28.91 12.01 -39.04
N ILE A 2 -27.60 12.18 -38.83
CA ILE A 2 -26.87 11.55 -37.72
C ILE A 2 -27.34 12.21 -36.43
N GLY A 3 -27.84 11.40 -35.49
CA GLY A 3 -28.50 11.84 -34.27
C GLY A 3 -27.53 12.56 -33.33
N PHE A 4 -28.07 13.46 -32.49
CA PHE A 4 -27.28 14.20 -31.49
C PHE A 4 -26.46 13.25 -30.60
N ALA A 5 -26.99 12.06 -30.27
CA ALA A 5 -26.31 11.03 -29.48
C ALA A 5 -25.11 10.38 -30.21
N GLU A 6 -25.19 10.17 -31.52
CA GLU A 6 -24.08 9.62 -32.32
C GLU A 6 -22.97 10.65 -32.52
N ARG A 7 -23.33 11.92 -32.76
CA ARG A 7 -22.37 13.03 -32.73
C ARG A 7 -21.74 13.19 -31.35
N TYR A 8 -22.52 13.04 -30.26
CA TYR A 8 -22.00 13.12 -28.90
C TYR A 8 -21.02 11.97 -28.62
N ALA A 9 -21.34 10.74 -28.98
CA ALA A 9 -20.47 9.57 -28.77
C ALA A 9 -19.14 9.65 -29.55
N GLU A 10 -19.15 10.11 -30.82
CA GLU A 10 -17.92 10.30 -31.60
C GLU A 10 -17.09 11.50 -31.13
N THR A 11 -17.75 12.61 -30.76
CA THR A 11 -17.06 13.81 -30.26
C THR A 11 -16.45 13.55 -28.87
N PHE A 12 -17.12 12.77 -28.01
CA PHE A 12 -16.66 12.46 -26.64
C PHE A 12 -15.39 11.60 -26.62
N ALA A 13 -15.27 10.62 -27.51
CA ALA A 13 -14.05 9.81 -27.62
C ALA A 13 -12.86 10.63 -28.18
N ARG A 14 -13.12 11.55 -29.11
CA ARG A 14 -12.09 12.45 -29.68
C ARG A 14 -11.66 13.54 -28.70
N GLU A 15 -12.59 14.20 -28.03
CA GLU A 15 -12.31 15.23 -27.02
C GLU A 15 -11.67 14.63 -25.77
N GLY A 16 -12.14 13.46 -25.32
CA GLY A 16 -11.52 12.71 -24.23
C GLY A 16 -10.09 12.24 -24.58
N GLY A 17 -9.87 11.80 -25.82
CA GLY A 17 -8.54 11.42 -26.31
C GLY A 17 -7.58 12.62 -26.40
N ALA A 18 -8.03 13.76 -26.93
CA ALA A 18 -7.21 14.98 -27.03
C ALA A 18 -6.86 15.55 -25.64
N LEU A 19 -7.82 15.57 -24.72
CA LEU A 19 -7.62 16.03 -23.34
C LEU A 19 -6.66 15.09 -22.59
N GLN A 20 -6.76 13.78 -22.81
CA GLN A 20 -5.81 12.81 -22.27
C GLN A 20 -4.39 13.01 -22.83
N THR A 21 -4.22 13.19 -24.14
CA THR A 21 -2.89 13.41 -24.74
C THR A 21 -2.25 14.70 -24.25
N GLN A 22 -2.99 15.82 -24.21
CA GLN A 22 -2.48 17.10 -23.70
C GLN A 22 -2.09 17.01 -22.22
N TRP A 23 -2.94 16.36 -21.41
CA TRP A 23 -2.66 16.20 -19.99
C TRP A 23 -1.53 15.21 -19.71
N THR A 24 -1.34 14.21 -20.57
CA THR A 24 -0.17 13.33 -20.55
C THR A 24 1.09 14.17 -20.78
N SER A 25 1.15 14.93 -21.86
CA SER A 25 2.31 15.78 -22.17
C SER A 25 2.61 16.77 -21.04
N PHE A 26 1.58 17.38 -20.47
CA PHE A 26 1.72 18.24 -19.29
C PHE A 26 2.35 17.49 -18.11
N ALA A 27 1.89 16.27 -17.80
CA ALA A 27 2.43 15.46 -16.70
C ALA A 27 3.93 15.16 -16.88
N PHE A 28 4.37 14.80 -18.10
CA PHE A 28 5.79 14.57 -18.39
C PHE A 28 6.62 15.85 -18.20
N GLN A 29 6.18 16.97 -18.77
CA GLN A 29 6.91 18.23 -18.65
C GLN A 29 6.93 18.76 -17.20
N LEU A 30 5.86 18.53 -16.44
CA LEU A 30 5.81 18.86 -15.02
C LEU A 30 6.77 17.97 -14.20
N ALA A 31 6.91 16.69 -14.55
CA ALA A 31 7.88 15.80 -13.93
C ALA A 31 9.32 16.32 -14.11
N ASP A 32 9.67 16.74 -15.33
CA ASP A 32 10.98 17.35 -15.61
C ASP A 32 11.20 18.64 -14.80
N ALA A 33 10.18 19.49 -14.71
CA ALA A 33 10.25 20.73 -13.93
C ALA A 33 10.39 20.48 -12.41
N LEU A 34 9.71 19.46 -11.88
CA LEU A 34 9.86 19.02 -10.49
C LEU A 34 11.26 18.44 -10.25
N ALA A 35 11.79 17.66 -11.18
CA ALA A 35 13.12 17.09 -11.08
C ALA A 35 14.20 18.17 -11.07
N ALA A 36 14.10 19.17 -11.96
CA ALA A 36 15.02 20.29 -12.01
C ALA A 36 15.05 21.12 -10.70
N LYS A 37 13.92 21.21 -9.98
CA LYS A 37 13.82 21.96 -8.72
C LYS A 37 14.18 21.17 -7.47
N THR A 38 13.84 19.89 -7.44
CA THR A 38 14.04 19.03 -6.26
C THR A 38 15.37 18.29 -6.29
N GLY A 39 15.99 18.14 -7.46
CA GLY A 39 17.16 17.29 -7.67
C GLY A 39 16.86 15.79 -7.60
N GLN A 40 15.58 15.40 -7.50
CA GLN A 40 15.12 14.02 -7.41
C GLN A 40 14.44 13.63 -8.73
N ALA A 41 14.59 12.39 -9.18
CA ALA A 41 13.90 11.94 -10.37
C ALA A 41 12.37 11.87 -10.12
N TRP A 42 11.59 12.39 -11.06
CA TRP A 42 10.13 12.28 -11.09
C TRP A 42 9.70 11.63 -12.40
N MET A 43 8.79 10.67 -12.32
CA MET A 43 8.28 9.96 -13.49
C MET A 43 6.77 9.81 -13.43
N PRO A 44 6.04 9.96 -14.54
CA PRO A 44 4.64 9.57 -14.58
C PRO A 44 4.47 8.08 -14.24
N ALA A 45 3.50 7.77 -13.36
CA ALA A 45 3.08 6.42 -13.05
C ALA A 45 2.52 5.72 -14.30
N HIS A 46 2.46 4.37 -14.28
CA HIS A 46 2.07 3.57 -15.43
C HIS A 46 0.75 4.06 -16.10
N PRO A 47 0.65 4.00 -17.44
CA PRO A 47 -0.50 4.52 -18.19
C PRO A 47 -1.86 3.94 -17.77
N GLU A 48 -1.88 2.75 -17.18
CA GLU A 48 -3.11 2.09 -16.69
C GLU A 48 -3.74 2.77 -15.47
N GLU A 49 -2.99 3.64 -14.79
CA GLU A 49 -3.51 4.49 -13.72
C GLU A 49 -4.00 5.85 -14.22
N ALA A 50 -3.76 6.18 -15.49
CA ALA A 50 -4.32 7.37 -16.09
C ALA A 50 -5.81 7.16 -16.35
N HIS A 51 -6.64 7.94 -15.66
CA HIS A 51 -8.09 7.92 -15.86
C HIS A 51 -8.50 9.21 -16.57
N SER A 52 -9.07 9.08 -17.76
CA SER A 52 -9.61 10.20 -18.54
C SER A 52 -11.11 10.02 -18.77
N ALA A 53 -11.84 11.12 -18.65
CA ALA A 53 -13.21 11.32 -19.09
C ALA A 53 -13.29 12.73 -19.71
N SER A 54 -14.42 13.08 -20.36
CA SER A 54 -14.57 14.33 -21.12
C SER A 54 -14.17 15.62 -20.41
N HIS A 55 -14.18 15.65 -19.06
CA HIS A 55 -13.84 16.85 -18.27
C HIS A 55 -12.86 16.56 -17.13
N TYR A 56 -12.24 15.37 -17.13
CA TYR A 56 -11.35 14.95 -16.06
C TYR A 56 -10.22 14.11 -16.62
N ALA A 57 -8.98 14.45 -16.28
CA ALA A 57 -7.85 13.58 -16.51
C ALA A 57 -6.99 13.55 -15.25
N THR A 58 -6.56 12.36 -14.84
CA THR A 58 -5.72 12.19 -13.65
C THR A 58 -4.48 11.40 -13.94
N TYR A 59 -3.36 11.91 -13.45
CA TYR A 59 -2.05 11.29 -13.50
C TYR A 59 -1.44 11.30 -12.12
N SER A 60 -0.60 10.31 -11.84
CA SER A 60 0.27 10.31 -10.68
C SER A 60 1.70 10.46 -11.14
N LEU A 61 2.46 11.36 -10.53
CA LEU A 61 3.90 11.48 -10.68
C LEU A 61 4.55 10.80 -9.48
N VAL A 62 5.53 9.93 -9.73
CA VAL A 62 6.25 9.15 -8.73
C VAL A 62 7.66 9.68 -8.66
N ARG A 63 8.07 10.05 -7.45
CA ARG A 63 9.44 10.41 -7.12
C ARG A 63 10.26 9.14 -6.90
N GLU A 64 11.59 9.23 -7.07
CA GLU A 64 12.52 8.10 -6.90
C GLU A 64 12.33 7.29 -5.60
N ASP A 65 12.02 7.97 -4.49
CA ASP A 65 11.78 7.33 -3.19
C ASP A 65 10.38 6.73 -3.01
N GLY A 66 9.54 6.82 -4.04
CA GLY A 66 8.17 6.33 -4.04
C GLY A 66 7.14 7.37 -3.58
N PHE A 67 7.51 8.63 -3.33
CA PHE A 67 6.52 9.68 -3.08
C PHE A 67 5.63 9.85 -4.32
N ARG A 68 4.31 9.88 -4.14
CA ARG A 68 3.37 9.99 -5.26
C ARG A 68 2.59 11.30 -5.17
N LEU A 69 2.62 12.06 -6.26
CA LEU A 69 1.86 13.29 -6.45
C LEU A 69 0.78 13.05 -7.49
N ARG A 70 -0.49 13.03 -7.09
CA ARG A 70 -1.62 13.00 -8.02
C ARG A 70 -1.88 14.41 -8.53
N ILE A 71 -1.98 14.56 -9.85
CA ILE A 71 -2.46 15.75 -10.54
C ILE A 71 -3.73 15.40 -11.33
N ALA A 72 -4.75 16.23 -11.19
CA ALA A 72 -6.03 16.05 -11.84
C ALA A 72 -6.45 17.34 -12.54
N SER A 73 -6.93 17.24 -13.77
CA SER A 73 -7.62 18.34 -14.45
C SER A 73 -9.12 18.25 -14.16
N HIS A 74 -9.74 19.37 -13.79
CA HIS A 74 -11.17 19.52 -13.60
C HIS A 74 -11.63 20.78 -14.35
N GLY A 75 -11.96 20.62 -15.63
CA GLY A 75 -12.34 21.75 -16.48
C GLY A 75 -11.20 22.77 -16.65
N LYS A 76 -11.37 23.98 -16.10
CA LYS A 76 -10.36 25.07 -16.19
C LYS A 76 -9.33 25.06 -15.06
N GLN A 77 -9.54 24.25 -14.03
CA GLN A 77 -8.67 24.21 -12.85
C GLN A 77 -7.98 22.86 -12.78
N ALA A 78 -6.74 22.88 -12.29
CA ALA A 78 -6.02 21.67 -11.98
C ALA A 78 -5.88 21.53 -10.46
N VAL A 79 -5.80 20.29 -10.00
CA VAL A 79 -5.76 19.94 -8.59
C VAL A 79 -4.61 18.99 -8.35
N ALA A 80 -3.84 19.23 -7.30
CA ALA A 80 -2.74 18.39 -6.88
C ALA A 80 -2.90 17.91 -5.45
N SER A 81 -2.53 16.67 -5.18
CA SER A 81 -2.57 16.08 -3.84
C SER A 81 -1.55 14.95 -3.72
N MET A 82 -1.08 14.65 -2.52
CA MET A 82 -0.36 13.40 -2.29
C MET A 82 -1.26 12.22 -2.65
N ASP A 83 -0.75 11.32 -3.47
CA ASP A 83 -1.43 10.09 -3.85
C ASP A 83 -1.09 8.97 -2.88
N VAL A 84 -2.12 8.25 -2.47
CA VAL A 84 -1.98 7.00 -1.72
C VAL A 84 -2.53 5.92 -2.63
N PRO A 85 -1.72 4.91 -3.01
CA PRO A 85 -2.21 3.84 -3.87
C PRO A 85 -3.45 3.23 -3.24
N ARG A 86 -4.60 3.36 -3.92
CA ARG A 86 -5.80 2.61 -3.53
C ARG A 86 -5.49 1.16 -3.85
N VAL A 87 -5.34 0.34 -2.82
CA VAL A 87 -5.31 -1.11 -3.01
C VAL A 87 -6.67 -1.47 -3.61
N ARG A 88 -6.71 -1.77 -4.93
CA ARG A 88 -7.95 -2.21 -5.59
C ARG A 88 -8.43 -3.46 -4.83
N GLY A 89 -9.67 -3.43 -4.39
CA GLY A 89 -10.26 -4.33 -3.39
C GLY A 89 -10.42 -5.81 -3.76
N HIS A 90 -9.54 -6.38 -4.61
CA HIS A 90 -9.57 -7.80 -4.97
C HIS A 90 -8.26 -8.55 -4.75
N VAL A 91 -7.21 -7.89 -4.23
CA VAL A 91 -6.02 -8.61 -3.76
C VAL A 91 -6.16 -8.80 -2.25
N VAL A 92 -6.69 -9.94 -1.85
CA VAL A 92 -6.55 -10.47 -0.49
C VAL A 92 -5.09 -10.87 -0.32
N HIS A 93 -4.22 -9.88 -0.13
CA HIS A 93 -2.92 -10.12 0.46
C HIS A 93 -2.87 -9.42 1.81
N ASP A 94 -2.50 -10.23 2.79
CA ASP A 94 -2.10 -10.09 4.19
C ASP A 94 -1.50 -8.75 4.71
N ARG A 95 -1.50 -7.68 3.92
CA ARG A 95 -1.10 -6.31 4.29
C ARG A 95 -2.22 -5.48 4.94
N ALA A 96 -3.36 -6.10 5.26
CA ALA A 96 -4.59 -5.46 5.75
C ALA A 96 -4.53 -4.95 7.22
N ALA A 97 -3.36 -4.53 7.72
CA ALA A 97 -3.37 -3.59 8.82
C ALA A 97 -3.93 -2.27 8.28
N PRO A 98 -4.87 -1.59 8.97
CA PRO A 98 -5.40 -0.31 8.51
C PRO A 98 -4.22 0.57 8.13
N GLN A 99 -4.21 1.09 6.89
CA GLN A 99 -3.24 2.12 6.53
C GLN A 99 -3.32 3.18 7.62
N PRO A 100 -2.18 3.67 8.14
CA PRO A 100 -2.21 4.71 9.16
C PRO A 100 -3.16 5.81 8.68
N PHE A 101 -4.00 6.34 9.57
CA PHE A 101 -4.93 7.41 9.22
C PHE A 101 -4.12 8.60 8.71
N ILE A 102 -3.92 8.67 7.40
CA ILE A 102 -3.32 9.81 6.73
C ILE A 102 -4.36 10.90 6.88
N ARG A 103 -4.01 12.00 7.56
CA ARG A 103 -4.83 13.21 7.50
C ARG A 103 -4.93 13.57 6.03
N ARG A 104 -6.11 13.41 5.44
CA ARG A 104 -6.37 13.82 4.06
C ARG A 104 -6.19 15.34 4.02
N ARG A 105 -5.03 15.79 3.54
CA ARG A 105 -4.79 17.21 3.30
C ARG A 105 -5.70 17.65 2.15
N THR A 106 -6.22 18.86 2.29
CA THR A 106 -7.04 19.47 1.23
C THR A 106 -6.22 19.51 -0.05
N PRO A 107 -6.77 19.04 -1.19
CA PRO A 107 -6.09 19.16 -2.46
C PRO A 107 -5.77 20.62 -2.80
N HIS A 108 -4.61 20.85 -3.39
CA HIS A 108 -4.18 22.18 -3.82
C HIS A 108 -4.69 22.48 -5.22
N VAL A 109 -5.41 23.58 -5.39
CA VAL A 109 -5.91 24.03 -6.70
C VAL A 109 -4.88 24.96 -7.32
N PHE A 110 -4.52 24.71 -8.58
CA PHE A 110 -3.59 25.52 -9.35
C PHE A 110 -4.10 25.79 -10.76
N ASP A 111 -3.53 26.83 -11.38
CA ASP A 111 -3.82 27.20 -12.76
C ASP A 111 -2.83 26.49 -13.71
N PRO A 112 -3.31 25.58 -14.59
CA PRO A 112 -2.44 24.86 -15.52
C PRO A 112 -1.88 25.74 -16.65
N ALA A 113 -2.35 26.98 -16.82
CA ALA A 113 -1.83 27.91 -17.83
C ALA A 113 -0.55 28.65 -17.39
N LYS A 114 -0.17 28.55 -16.10
CA LYS A 114 1.07 29.13 -15.57
C LYS A 114 2.31 28.47 -16.18
N PRO A 115 3.48 29.14 -16.18
CA PRO A 115 4.73 28.50 -16.51
C PRO A 115 4.98 27.26 -15.63
N LEU A 116 5.44 26.16 -16.24
CA LEU A 116 5.67 24.90 -15.54
C LEU A 116 6.62 25.02 -14.34
N ALA A 117 7.62 25.90 -14.44
CA ALA A 117 8.52 26.18 -13.32
C ALA A 117 7.76 26.77 -12.13
N ASP A 118 6.80 27.66 -12.34
CA ASP A 118 6.02 28.26 -11.27
C ASP A 118 5.04 27.26 -10.68
N ILE A 119 4.39 26.45 -11.52
CA ILE A 119 3.54 25.34 -11.09
C ILE A 119 4.36 24.37 -10.22
N ALA A 120 5.54 23.94 -10.66
CA ALA A 120 6.40 23.04 -9.90
C ALA A 120 6.78 23.64 -8.53
N ALA A 121 7.15 24.92 -8.47
CA ALA A 121 7.44 25.59 -7.20
C ALA A 121 6.21 25.64 -6.27
N GLU A 122 5.04 25.94 -6.82
CA GLU A 122 3.77 25.98 -6.10
C GLU A 122 3.40 24.61 -5.54
N LEU A 123 3.56 23.54 -6.33
CA LEU A 123 3.28 22.16 -5.89
C LEU A 123 4.27 21.68 -4.82
N ILE A 124 5.55 22.05 -4.93
CA ILE A 124 6.55 21.75 -3.91
C ILE A 124 6.16 22.41 -2.58
N ALA A 125 5.86 23.71 -2.61
CA ALA A 125 5.53 24.46 -1.40
C ALA A 125 4.22 24.02 -0.73
N ASN A 126 3.18 23.74 -1.52
CA ASN A 126 1.83 23.52 -0.99
C ASN A 126 1.45 22.04 -0.85
N VAL A 127 2.11 21.13 -1.56
CA VAL A 127 1.77 19.70 -1.55
C VAL A 127 2.94 18.85 -1.10
N VAL A 128 4.09 18.90 -1.78
CA VAL A 128 5.21 17.98 -1.51
C VAL A 128 5.78 18.21 -0.11
N THR A 129 6.28 19.41 0.18
CA THR A 129 6.90 19.74 1.47
C THR A 129 5.96 19.50 2.66
N PRO A 130 4.67 19.91 2.62
CA PRO A 130 3.76 19.65 3.73
C PRO A 130 3.40 18.17 3.91
N CYS A 131 3.45 17.35 2.85
CA CYS A 131 3.13 15.93 2.90
C CYS A 131 4.35 15.04 3.23
N GLU A 132 5.57 15.56 3.10
CA GLU A 132 6.81 14.82 3.37
C GLU A 132 6.81 14.10 4.74
N PRO A 133 6.39 14.71 5.87
CA PRO A 133 6.36 14.00 7.15
C PRO A 133 5.34 12.85 7.19
N ASP A 134 4.22 12.98 6.49
CA ASP A 134 3.20 11.93 6.40
C ASP A 134 3.70 10.77 5.54
N PHE A 135 4.43 11.07 4.47
CA PHE A 135 5.07 10.08 3.61
C PHE A 135 6.17 9.30 4.33
N GLN A 136 7.08 9.98 5.05
CA GLN A 136 8.14 9.30 5.81
C GLN A 136 7.57 8.37 6.89
N ARG A 137 6.48 8.77 7.56
CA ARG A 137 5.77 7.89 8.49
C ARG A 137 5.20 6.64 7.81
N GLN A 138 4.72 6.76 6.57
CA GLN A 138 4.22 5.61 5.81
C GLN A 138 5.36 4.64 5.45
N ILE A 139 6.51 5.15 5.00
CA ILE A 139 7.69 4.30 4.70
C ILE A 139 8.11 3.53 5.95
N VAL A 140 8.27 4.22 7.09
CA VAL A 140 8.67 3.57 8.35
C VAL A 140 7.67 2.49 8.77
N ALA A 141 6.37 2.78 8.63
CA ALA A 141 5.33 1.81 8.95
C ALA A 141 5.36 0.60 8.00
N GLU A 142 5.57 0.81 6.70
CA GLU A 142 5.65 -0.26 5.70
C GLU A 142 6.90 -1.12 5.92
N ASN A 143 8.07 -0.52 6.15
CA ASN A 143 9.30 -1.24 6.47
C ASN A 143 9.12 -2.12 7.72
N ARG A 144 8.53 -1.57 8.79
CA ARG A 144 8.24 -2.34 10.02
C ARG A 144 7.27 -3.50 9.75
N ARG A 145 6.31 -3.32 8.84
CA ARG A 145 5.37 -4.39 8.44
C ARG A 145 6.10 -5.49 7.67
N LEU A 146 6.97 -5.13 6.74
CA LEU A 146 7.79 -6.09 5.98
C LEU A 146 8.70 -6.89 6.92
N GLU A 147 9.40 -6.23 7.83
CA GLU A 147 10.23 -6.91 8.85
C GLU A 147 9.41 -7.88 9.72
N THR A 148 8.20 -7.46 10.11
CA THR A 148 7.30 -8.31 10.90
C THR A 148 6.83 -9.52 10.09
N ALA A 149 6.50 -9.32 8.81
CA ALA A 149 6.09 -10.39 7.91
C ALA A 149 7.22 -11.40 7.70
N ASP A 150 8.45 -10.94 7.45
CA ASP A 150 9.62 -11.81 7.29
C ASP A 150 9.91 -12.61 8.57
N ARG A 151 9.81 -11.98 9.74
CA ARG A 151 9.95 -12.67 11.02
C ARG A 151 8.88 -13.74 11.20
N LEU A 152 7.63 -13.45 10.86
CA LEU A 152 6.54 -14.41 10.96
C LEU A 152 6.71 -15.56 9.96
N ALA A 153 7.14 -15.29 8.74
CA ALA A 153 7.42 -16.32 7.74
C ALA A 153 8.53 -17.26 8.21
N ARG A 154 9.62 -16.73 8.77
CA ARG A 154 10.69 -17.56 9.37
C ARG A 154 10.19 -18.40 10.54
N ALA A 155 9.39 -17.82 11.43
CA ALA A 155 8.83 -18.53 12.58
C ALA A 155 7.85 -19.63 12.16
N SER A 156 7.05 -19.38 11.12
CA SER A 156 6.13 -20.35 10.52
C SER A 156 6.89 -21.51 9.87
N ALA A 157 7.97 -21.23 9.12
CA ALA A 157 8.83 -22.26 8.53
C ALA A 157 9.49 -23.15 9.61
N ALA A 158 10.09 -22.54 10.64
CA ALA A 158 10.68 -23.28 11.76
C ALA A 158 9.64 -24.13 12.50
N LEU A 159 8.40 -23.63 12.61
CA LEU A 159 7.32 -24.41 13.20
C LEU A 159 6.94 -25.61 12.34
N ALA A 160 6.90 -25.47 11.02
CA ALA A 160 6.63 -26.59 10.11
C ALA A 160 7.70 -27.69 10.19
N GLU A 161 8.95 -27.37 10.48
CA GLU A 161 10.01 -28.37 10.71
C GLU A 161 9.77 -29.20 11.97
N VAL A 162 9.21 -28.59 13.03
CA VAL A 162 8.94 -29.28 14.32
C VAL A 162 7.61 -30.01 14.31
N ALA A 163 6.58 -29.41 13.73
CA ALA A 163 5.21 -29.92 13.73
C ALA A 163 4.89 -30.86 12.56
N GLY A 164 5.76 -30.93 11.56
CA GLY A 164 5.55 -31.66 10.31
C GLY A 164 4.94 -30.80 9.18
N PRO A 165 5.04 -31.27 7.92
CA PRO A 165 4.53 -30.54 6.76
C PRO A 165 2.98 -30.55 6.71
N GLY A 166 2.37 -29.40 6.39
CA GLY A 166 0.91 -29.30 6.12
C GLY A 166 0.07 -28.69 7.25
N VAL A 167 0.70 -28.12 8.27
CA VAL A 167 0.05 -27.65 9.50
C VAL A 167 -0.66 -26.29 9.33
N SER A 168 -0.47 -25.56 8.22
CA SER A 168 -1.19 -24.27 8.00
C SER A 168 -2.70 -24.47 7.96
N ASP A 169 -3.44 -23.78 8.84
CA ASP A 169 -4.91 -23.81 8.83
C ASP A 169 -5.42 -23.28 7.48
N PRO A 170 -6.10 -24.10 6.65
CA PRO A 170 -6.58 -23.65 5.35
C PRO A 170 -7.69 -22.59 5.44
N ARG A 171 -8.24 -22.36 6.64
CA ARG A 171 -9.22 -21.30 6.90
C ARG A 171 -8.56 -19.98 7.29
N ASP A 172 -7.26 -19.98 7.58
CA ASP A 172 -6.50 -18.79 7.93
C ASP A 172 -5.72 -18.28 6.72
N ASN A 173 -6.26 -17.25 6.07
CA ASN A 173 -5.70 -16.69 4.83
C ASN A 173 -4.34 -16.02 5.00
N ASP A 174 -3.85 -15.88 6.23
CA ASP A 174 -2.56 -15.25 6.53
C ASP A 174 -1.46 -16.24 6.96
N GLY A 175 -1.74 -17.55 6.98
CA GLY A 175 -0.73 -18.59 7.22
C GLY A 175 -0.08 -18.53 8.61
N ARG A 176 -0.69 -17.81 9.58
CA ARG A 176 -0.13 -17.67 10.94
C ARG A 176 -0.69 -18.69 11.94
N SER A 177 -1.74 -19.42 11.56
CA SER A 177 -2.32 -20.48 12.36
C SER A 177 -1.87 -21.84 11.86
N HIS A 178 -1.47 -22.66 12.81
CA HIS A 178 -0.90 -23.97 12.59
C HIS A 178 -1.70 -25.00 13.40
N VAL A 179 -2.41 -25.91 12.74
CA VAL A 179 -3.20 -26.98 13.37
C VAL A 179 -2.34 -28.21 13.59
N LEU A 180 -2.15 -28.59 14.85
CA LEU A 180 -1.45 -29.79 15.25
C LEU A 180 -2.44 -30.94 15.39
N HIS A 181 -2.13 -32.08 14.79
CA HIS A 181 -2.89 -33.31 14.98
C HIS A 181 -1.96 -34.52 14.89
N ASP A 182 -1.75 -35.19 16.02
CA ASP A 182 -0.97 -36.42 16.13
C ASP A 182 -1.67 -37.40 17.09
N GLY A 183 -2.33 -38.41 16.51
CA GLY A 183 -3.12 -39.38 17.27
C GLY A 183 -4.23 -38.70 18.10
N THR A 184 -4.15 -38.85 19.42
CA THR A 184 -5.08 -38.25 20.39
C THR A 184 -4.74 -36.82 20.77
N VAL A 185 -3.55 -36.34 20.40
CA VAL A 185 -3.07 -34.99 20.68
C VAL A 185 -3.47 -34.08 19.53
N PHE A 186 -4.14 -32.98 19.85
CA PHE A 186 -4.56 -32.00 18.86
C PHE A 186 -4.52 -30.60 19.43
N GLY A 187 -4.34 -29.61 18.57
CA GLY A 187 -4.15 -28.26 19.04
C GLY A 187 -3.94 -27.25 17.94
N ARG A 188 -3.62 -26.03 18.35
CA ARG A 188 -3.34 -24.93 17.45
C ARG A 188 -2.23 -24.05 18.00
N ILE A 189 -1.32 -23.66 17.12
CA ILE A 189 -0.38 -22.58 17.34
C ILE A 189 -0.80 -21.39 16.51
N ARG A 190 -0.83 -20.21 17.12
CA ARG A 190 -1.08 -18.96 16.41
C ARG A 190 0.04 -17.97 16.68
N LEU A 191 0.68 -17.51 15.61
CA LEU A 191 1.70 -16.48 15.65
C LEU A 191 1.05 -15.10 15.51
N SER A 192 1.30 -14.16 16.43
CA SER A 192 0.78 -12.79 16.30
C SER A 192 1.84 -11.80 15.79
N ARG A 193 1.35 -10.73 15.16
CA ARG A 193 2.18 -9.63 14.67
C ARG A 193 2.89 -8.85 15.79
N GLY A 194 2.40 -8.93 17.02
CA GLY A 194 2.99 -8.25 18.19
C GLY A 194 4.16 -9.00 18.82
N GLY A 195 4.53 -10.17 18.28
CA GLY A 195 5.52 -11.05 18.89
C GLY A 195 4.98 -11.90 20.04
N SER A 196 3.72 -11.74 20.43
CA SER A 196 3.01 -12.73 21.25
C SER A 196 2.52 -13.88 20.38
N SER A 197 2.59 -15.10 20.89
CA SER A 197 2.04 -16.27 20.22
C SER A 197 1.20 -17.06 21.22
N SER A 198 0.20 -17.78 20.73
CA SER A 198 -0.58 -18.70 21.55
C SER A 198 -0.34 -20.14 21.11
N LEU A 199 -0.31 -21.04 22.08
CA LEU A 199 -0.25 -22.48 21.90
C LEU A 199 -1.40 -23.09 22.71
N GLU A 200 -2.29 -23.80 22.04
CA GLU A 200 -3.40 -24.54 22.62
C GLU A 200 -3.18 -26.02 22.29
N LEU A 201 -3.00 -26.88 23.29
CA LEU A 201 -2.83 -28.33 23.12
C LEU A 201 -3.87 -29.07 23.96
N ASN A 202 -4.45 -30.12 23.40
CA ASN A 202 -5.43 -30.99 24.02
C ASN A 202 -5.02 -32.45 23.85
N GLY A 203 -5.55 -33.32 24.72
CA GLY A 203 -5.27 -34.77 24.68
C GLY A 203 -3.88 -35.18 25.20
N LEU A 204 -3.20 -34.28 25.92
CA LEU A 204 -1.93 -34.55 26.59
C LEU A 204 -2.16 -35.28 27.93
N ASP A 205 -1.25 -36.19 28.28
CA ASP A 205 -1.18 -36.74 29.64
C ASP A 205 -0.62 -35.71 30.64
N HIS A 206 -0.83 -35.96 31.93
CA HIS A 206 -0.42 -35.05 32.99
C HIS A 206 1.10 -34.81 33.06
N GLU A 207 1.92 -35.83 32.79
CA GLU A 207 3.38 -35.73 32.83
C GLU A 207 3.88 -34.81 31.71
N THR A 208 3.31 -34.92 30.51
CA THR A 208 3.61 -34.04 29.39
C THR A 208 3.24 -32.59 29.68
N VAL A 209 2.08 -32.35 30.31
CA VAL A 209 1.66 -30.99 30.74
C VAL A 209 2.64 -30.40 31.75
N ILE A 210 3.08 -31.18 32.74
CA ILE A 210 4.06 -30.75 33.75
C ILE A 210 5.40 -30.43 33.08
N ALA A 211 5.87 -31.26 32.15
CA ALA A 211 7.12 -31.04 31.43
C ALA A 211 7.10 -29.73 30.61
N ILE A 212 6.00 -29.44 29.91
CA ILE A 212 5.82 -28.17 29.17
C ILE A 212 5.87 -26.99 30.15
N ALA A 213 5.17 -27.06 31.28
CA ALA A 213 5.17 -25.99 32.28
C ALA A 213 6.58 -25.75 32.86
N ALA A 214 7.34 -26.80 33.14
CA ALA A 214 8.71 -26.71 33.63
C ALA A 214 9.65 -26.05 32.59
N LEU A 215 9.51 -26.41 31.31
CA LEU A 215 10.28 -25.81 30.22
C LEU A 215 10.01 -24.30 30.09
N VAL A 216 8.73 -23.90 30.14
CA VAL A 216 8.33 -22.48 30.08
C VAL A 216 8.94 -21.71 31.24
N LYS A 217 8.87 -22.24 32.46
CA LYS A 217 9.45 -21.62 33.65
C LYS A 217 10.97 -21.46 33.56
N ALA A 218 11.68 -22.49 33.07
CA ALA A 218 13.13 -22.43 32.90
C ALA A 218 13.56 -21.35 31.89
N ARG A 219 12.81 -21.20 30.78
CA ARG A 219 13.07 -20.16 29.78
C ARG A 219 12.83 -18.75 30.31
N GLN A 220 11.79 -18.56 31.14
CA GLN A 220 11.54 -17.28 31.79
C GLN A 220 12.68 -16.89 32.74
N ALA A 221 13.19 -17.85 33.52
CA ALA A 221 14.32 -17.61 34.43
C ALA A 221 15.62 -17.26 33.69
N ALA A 222 15.84 -17.82 32.49
CA ALA A 222 17.02 -17.52 31.67
C ALA A 222 16.94 -16.17 30.93
N ALA A 223 15.75 -15.57 30.84
CA ALA A 223 15.50 -14.31 30.15
C ALA A 223 15.37 -13.10 31.09
N ALA A 224 15.38 -13.33 32.40
CA ALA A 224 15.35 -12.33 33.48
C ALA A 224 16.76 -12.00 33.95
#